data_AF-D7VN49-F1
#
_entry.id   AF-D7VN49-F1
#
_cell.length_a   1.000
_cell.length_b   1.000
_cell.length_c   1.000
_cell.angle_alpha   90.00
_cell.angle_beta   90.00
_cell.angle_gamma   90.00
#
_symmetry.space_group_name_H-M   'P 1'
#
loop_
_entity.id
_entity.type
_entity.pdbx_description
1 polymer ?
#
loop_
_entity_poly.entity_id
_entity_poly.type
_entity_poly.pdbx_seq_one_letter_code
_entity_poly.pdbx_strand_id
1 'polypeptide(L)'
;MTNFEIITSILAFGTLLTGTGTIILAWITNETNKKIAKRQGVIDLHNAWNNIRSISKSDLITPDIVNATNALSLTASLWNNSVMEKNILYQSYWSNFKNLYDTLASIDELVPGHNFSCKSLLTADIKSVYKEMEKIELSKVSKTNY
;
A
#
# COMPACT_ATOMS: atom_id res chain seq x y z
N MET A 1 -30.43 20.04 50.09
CA MET A 1 -30.20 19.53 48.73
C MET A 1 -31.36 19.99 47.88
N THR A 2 -31.15 20.96 47.01
CA THR A 2 -32.24 21.52 46.20
C THR A 2 -32.52 20.61 45.02
N ASN A 3 -33.77 20.54 44.54
CA ASN A 3 -34.17 19.69 43.40
C ASN A 3 -33.28 19.90 42.15
N PHE A 4 -32.65 21.08 42.04
CA PHE A 4 -31.72 21.44 40.98
C PHE A 4 -30.39 20.66 41.00
N GLU A 5 -29.85 20.35 42.19
CA GLU A 5 -28.59 19.59 42.36
C GLU A 5 -28.74 18.11 41.98
N ILE A 6 -29.93 17.54 42.19
CA ILE A 6 -30.24 16.15 41.83
C ILE A 6 -30.38 16.01 40.30
N ILE A 7 -31.08 16.96 39.65
CA ILE A 7 -31.27 16.96 38.19
C ILE A 7 -29.93 17.14 37.46
N THR A 8 -29.07 18.04 37.94
CA THR A 8 -27.74 18.27 37.35
C THR A 8 -26.82 17.07 37.53
N SER A 9 -26.88 16.37 38.67
CA SER A 9 -26.11 15.15 38.91
C SER A 9 -26.53 13.99 38.00
N ILE A 10 -27.84 13.81 37.75
CA ILE A 10 -28.37 12.78 36.85
C ILE A 10 -27.99 13.08 35.39
N LEU A 11 -28.08 14.33 34.97
CA LEU A 11 -27.67 14.75 33.62
C LEU A 11 -26.15 14.60 33.39
N ALA A 12 -25.32 14.91 34.40
CA ALA A 12 -23.87 14.72 34.32
C ALA A 12 -23.46 13.24 34.28
N PHE A 13 -24.17 12.36 34.99
CA PHE A 13 -23.97 10.91 34.90
C PHE A 13 -24.43 10.35 33.55
N GLY A 14 -25.56 10.84 33.02
CA GLY A 14 -26.07 10.45 31.71
C GLY A 14 -25.10 10.76 30.57
N THR A 15 -24.48 11.94 30.56
CA THR A 15 -23.49 12.32 29.53
C THR A 15 -22.19 11.52 29.64
N LEU A 16 -21.72 11.21 30.85
CA LEU A 16 -20.55 10.35 31.07
C LEU A 16 -20.75 8.92 30.53
N LEU A 17 -21.93 8.34 30.70
CA LEU A 17 -22.27 7.02 30.16
C LEU A 17 -22.37 7.01 28.64
N THR A 18 -22.88 8.08 28.04
CA THR A 18 -22.88 8.20 26.57
C THR A 18 -21.47 8.40 26.00
N GLY A 19 -20.59 9.09 26.72
CA GLY A 19 -19.20 9.34 26.29
C GLY A 19 -18.32 8.09 26.31
N THR A 20 -18.49 7.19 27.28
CA THR A 20 -17.73 5.93 27.30
C THR A 20 -18.21 4.96 26.22
N GLY A 21 -19.51 4.93 25.94
CA GLY A 21 -20.09 4.15 24.84
C GLY A 21 -19.55 4.55 23.47
N THR A 22 -19.40 5.86 23.21
CA THR A 22 -18.87 6.34 21.92
C THR A 22 -17.37 6.03 21.75
N ILE A 23 -16.57 6.05 22.82
CA ILE A 23 -15.15 5.68 22.77
C ILE A 23 -14.99 4.18 22.41
N ILE A 24 -15.80 3.31 23.00
CA ILE A 24 -15.77 1.86 22.71
C ILE A 24 -16.18 1.60 21.25
N LEU A 25 -17.27 2.24 20.80
CA LEU A 25 -17.72 2.15 19.41
C LEU A 25 -16.67 2.67 18.43
N ALA A 26 -16.00 3.78 18.75
CA ALA A 26 -14.91 4.32 17.94
C ALA A 26 -13.73 3.33 17.84
N TRP A 27 -13.40 2.65 18.94
CA TRP A 27 -12.33 1.66 18.96
C TRP A 27 -12.66 0.42 18.10
N ILE A 28 -13.87 -0.12 18.24
CA ILE A 28 -14.37 -1.25 17.43
C ILE A 28 -14.43 -0.87 15.94
N THR A 29 -14.90 0.35 15.65
CA THR A 29 -14.99 0.86 14.28
C THR A 29 -13.60 1.05 13.67
N ASN A 30 -12.62 1.54 14.44
CA ASN A 30 -11.24 1.69 13.98
C ASN A 30 -10.61 0.33 13.61
N GLU A 31 -10.79 -0.69 14.46
CA GLU A 31 -10.28 -2.04 14.17
C GLU A 31 -10.98 -2.69 12.95
N THR A 32 -12.28 -2.43 12.78
CA THR A 32 -13.03 -2.90 11.60
C THR A 32 -12.59 -2.18 10.33
N ASN A 33 -12.42 -0.86 10.38
CA ASN A 33 -11.92 -0.06 9.27
C ASN A 33 -10.52 -0.48 8.84
N LYS A 34 -9.63 -0.77 9.80
CA LYS A 34 -8.31 -1.35 9.50
C LYS A 34 -8.45 -2.68 8.75
N LYS A 35 -9.29 -3.61 9.22
CA LYS A 35 -9.49 -4.91 8.54
C LYS A 35 -10.06 -4.75 7.12
N ILE A 36 -11.00 -3.83 6.92
CA ILE A 36 -11.59 -3.53 5.61
C ILE A 36 -10.54 -2.92 4.68
N ALA A 37 -9.79 -1.91 5.14
CA ALA A 37 -8.72 -1.29 4.37
C ALA A 37 -7.64 -2.30 3.94
N LYS A 38 -7.28 -3.24 4.83
CA LYS A 38 -6.36 -4.33 4.51
C LYS A 38 -6.90 -5.23 3.40
N ARG A 39 -8.16 -5.65 3.49
CA ARG A 39 -8.79 -6.51 2.46
C ARG A 39 -8.93 -5.80 1.13
N GLN A 40 -9.37 -4.54 1.14
CA GLN A 40 -9.50 -3.74 -0.06
C GLN A 40 -8.13 -3.55 -0.74
N GLY A 41 -7.09 -3.21 0.04
CA GLY A 41 -5.73 -3.09 -0.48
C GLY A 41 -5.18 -4.37 -1.10
N VAL A 42 -5.49 -5.56 -0.54
CA VAL A 42 -5.12 -6.86 -1.14
C VAL A 42 -5.85 -7.09 -2.47
N ILE A 43 -7.16 -6.82 -2.53
CA ILE A 43 -7.97 -7.01 -3.74
C ILE A 43 -7.48 -6.07 -4.85
N ASP A 44 -7.29 -4.79 -4.52
CA ASP A 44 -6.82 -3.78 -5.47
C ASP A 44 -5.42 -4.11 -5.98
N LEU A 45 -4.53 -4.59 -5.10
CA LEU A 45 -3.22 -5.07 -5.48
C LEU A 45 -3.31 -6.24 -6.45
N HIS A 46 -4.12 -7.25 -6.15
CA HIS A 46 -4.26 -8.42 -7.01
C HIS A 46 -4.85 -8.05 -8.38
N ASN A 47 -5.85 -7.17 -8.41
CA ASN A 47 -6.42 -6.65 -9.64
C ASN A 47 -5.43 -5.80 -10.45
N ALA A 48 -4.60 -5.00 -9.78
CA ALA A 48 -3.56 -4.21 -10.43
C ALA A 48 -2.50 -5.10 -11.09
N TRP A 49 -2.13 -6.22 -10.47
CA TRP A 49 -1.15 -7.17 -11.02
C TRP A 49 -1.73 -8.11 -12.10
N ASN A 50 -3.03 -8.42 -12.07
CA ASN A 50 -3.66 -9.32 -13.05
C ASN A 50 -3.73 -8.75 -14.47
N ASN A 51 -3.72 -7.42 -14.62
CA ASN A 51 -3.87 -6.75 -15.91
C ASN A 51 -2.55 -6.23 -16.50
N ILE A 52 -1.41 -6.64 -15.94
CA ILE A 52 -0.11 -6.18 -16.42
C ILE A 52 0.36 -7.08 -17.56
N ARG A 53 0.47 -6.49 -18.75
CA ARG A 53 1.18 -7.11 -19.87
C ARG A 53 2.69 -6.89 -19.76
N SER A 54 3.46 -7.80 -20.34
CA SER A 54 4.92 -7.64 -20.43
C SER A 54 5.25 -6.42 -21.30
N ILE A 55 6.05 -5.51 -20.78
CA ILE A 55 6.49 -4.31 -21.50
C ILE A 55 7.72 -4.68 -22.34
N SER A 56 7.64 -4.48 -23.65
CA SER A 56 8.79 -4.63 -24.55
C SER A 56 9.30 -3.27 -24.99
N LYS A 57 10.63 -3.12 -25.05
CA LYS A 57 11.26 -1.92 -25.62
C LYS A 57 10.91 -1.72 -27.10
N SER A 58 10.66 -2.79 -27.84
CA SER A 58 10.32 -2.72 -29.27
C SER A 58 8.87 -2.32 -29.56
N ASP A 59 7.99 -2.39 -28.56
CA ASP A 59 6.55 -2.14 -28.69
C ASP A 59 6.03 -1.49 -27.40
N LEU A 60 6.32 -0.20 -27.25
CA LEU A 60 5.91 0.56 -26.09
C LEU A 60 4.43 0.93 -26.21
N ILE A 61 3.61 0.35 -25.34
CA ILE A 61 2.18 0.64 -25.27
C ILE A 61 1.92 1.50 -24.03
N THR A 62 1.50 2.74 -24.24
CA THR A 62 1.31 3.73 -23.15
C THR A 62 0.37 3.24 -22.04
N PRO A 63 -0.83 2.70 -22.34
CA PRO A 63 -1.69 2.11 -21.31
C PRO A 63 -1.01 1.04 -20.46
N ASP A 64 -0.17 0.20 -21.07
CA ASP A 64 0.51 -0.89 -20.37
C ASP A 64 1.58 -0.33 -19.42
N ILE A 65 2.34 0.67 -19.85
CA ILE A 65 3.33 1.38 -19.03
C ILE A 65 2.67 2.08 -17.84
N VAL A 66 1.53 2.72 -18.05
CA VAL A 66 0.77 3.40 -16.98
C VAL A 66 0.23 2.37 -15.99
N ASN A 67 -0.38 1.27 -16.45
CA ASN A 67 -0.89 0.22 -15.58
C ASN A 67 0.22 -0.44 -14.75
N ALA A 68 1.36 -0.72 -15.39
CA ALA A 68 2.55 -1.26 -14.76
C ALA A 68 3.11 -0.33 -13.66
N THR A 69 3.22 0.97 -13.96
CA THR A 69 3.65 1.99 -12.99
C THR A 69 2.67 2.09 -11.82
N ASN A 70 1.36 2.08 -12.10
CA ASN A 70 0.32 2.13 -11.07
C ASN A 70 0.40 0.92 -10.13
N ALA A 71 0.66 -0.28 -10.65
CA ALA A 71 0.83 -1.47 -9.83
C ALA A 71 2.07 -1.39 -8.93
N LEU A 72 3.21 -0.89 -9.45
CA LEU A 72 4.40 -0.62 -8.63
C LEU A 72 4.11 0.42 -7.55
N SER A 73 3.44 1.51 -7.90
CA SER A 73 3.09 2.59 -6.98
C SER A 73 2.16 2.10 -5.87
N LEU A 74 1.14 1.31 -6.22
CA LEU A 74 0.21 0.70 -5.26
C LEU A 74 0.95 -0.25 -4.31
N THR A 75 1.82 -1.11 -4.86
CA THR A 75 2.66 -2.02 -4.07
C THR A 75 3.55 -1.24 -3.10
N ALA A 76 4.16 -0.15 -3.57
CA ALA A 76 5.02 0.69 -2.75
C ALA A 76 4.23 1.42 -1.64
N SER A 77 3.03 1.91 -1.95
CA SER A 77 2.13 2.52 -0.97
C SER A 77 1.71 1.53 0.11
N LEU A 78 1.33 0.30 -0.26
CA LEU A 78 0.96 -0.75 0.69
C LEU A 78 2.14 -1.19 1.56
N TRP A 79 3.35 -1.20 1.00
CA TRP A 79 4.59 -1.49 1.71
C TRP A 79 4.94 -0.41 2.74
N ASN A 80 4.92 0.87 2.33
CA ASN A 80 5.30 2.00 3.17
C ASN A 80 4.28 2.22 4.31
N ASN A 81 2.99 2.12 4.00
CA ASN A 81 1.93 2.35 4.97
C ASN A 81 1.66 1.13 5.89
N SER A 82 2.43 0.04 5.74
CA SER A 82 2.27 -1.20 6.53
C SER A 82 0.84 -1.74 6.56
N VAL A 83 0.09 -1.51 5.47
CA VAL A 83 -1.28 -2.01 5.31
C VAL A 83 -1.24 -3.54 5.23
N MET A 84 -0.26 -4.08 4.53
CA MET A 84 0.00 -5.52 4.46
C MET A 84 1.34 -5.86 5.10
N GLU A 85 1.47 -7.07 5.64
CA GLU A 85 2.74 -7.56 6.17
C GLU A 85 3.80 -7.59 5.04
N LYS A 86 4.93 -6.91 5.27
CA LYS A 86 6.04 -6.83 4.31
C LYS A 86 6.50 -8.21 3.83
N ASN A 87 6.45 -9.22 4.71
CA ASN A 87 6.80 -10.60 4.34
C ASN A 87 5.87 -11.18 3.26
N ILE A 88 4.56 -10.94 3.36
CA ILE A 88 3.56 -11.43 2.39
C ILE A 88 3.74 -10.71 1.07
N LEU A 89 3.91 -9.38 1.10
CA LEU A 89 4.18 -8.57 -0.10
C LEU A 89 5.44 -9.05 -0.81
N TYR A 90 6.52 -9.26 -0.05
CA TYR A 90 7.79 -9.75 -0.58
C TYR A 90 7.61 -11.14 -1.21
N GLN A 91 7.05 -12.11 -0.49
CA GLN A 91 6.89 -13.48 -0.99
C GLN A 91 6.01 -13.57 -2.24
N SER A 92 4.97 -12.73 -2.31
CA SER A 92 3.96 -12.84 -3.37
C SER A 92 4.29 -12.01 -4.60
N TYR A 93 4.93 -10.85 -4.43
CA TYR A 93 5.06 -9.86 -5.51
C TYR A 93 6.50 -9.46 -5.83
N TRP A 94 7.50 -9.82 -5.02
CA TRP A 94 8.89 -9.37 -5.24
C TRP A 94 9.42 -9.69 -6.65
N SER A 95 9.24 -10.93 -7.12
CA SER A 95 9.77 -11.34 -8.43
C SER A 95 9.17 -10.50 -9.57
N ASN A 96 7.85 -10.32 -9.57
CA ASN A 96 7.17 -9.50 -10.59
C ASN A 96 7.51 -8.02 -10.45
N PHE A 97 7.59 -7.52 -9.22
CA PHE A 97 8.00 -6.15 -8.92
C PHE A 97 9.39 -5.84 -9.43
N LYS A 98 10.36 -6.71 -9.14
CA LYS A 98 11.75 -6.58 -9.58
C LYS A 98 11.84 -6.59 -11.10
N ASN A 99 11.28 -7.61 -11.75
CA ASN A 99 11.33 -7.74 -13.21
C ASN A 99 10.75 -6.49 -13.91
N LEU A 100 9.62 -5.99 -13.42
CA LEU A 100 8.95 -4.85 -14.02
C LEU A 100 9.68 -3.54 -13.73
N TYR A 101 10.18 -3.36 -12.52
CA TYR A 101 11.04 -2.23 -12.15
C TYR A 101 12.28 -2.19 -13.04
N ASP A 102 12.99 -3.31 -13.17
CA ASP A 102 14.22 -3.42 -13.97
C ASP A 102 13.94 -3.15 -15.46
N THR A 103 12.81 -3.66 -15.97
CA THR A 103 12.37 -3.40 -17.35
C THR A 103 12.14 -1.91 -17.57
N LEU A 104 11.32 -1.26 -16.74
CA LEU A 104 11.05 0.18 -16.84
C LEU A 104 12.31 1.03 -16.62
N ALA A 105 13.19 0.61 -15.72
CA ALA A 105 14.45 1.28 -15.44
C ALA A 105 15.46 1.12 -16.59
N SER A 106 15.37 0.06 -17.39
CA SER A 106 16.24 -0.16 -18.55
C SER A 106 15.84 0.66 -19.78
N ILE A 107 14.58 1.08 -19.86
CA ILE A 107 14.03 1.83 -21.00
C ILE A 107 14.25 3.32 -20.77
N ASP A 108 15.16 3.91 -21.55
CA ASP A 108 15.44 5.35 -21.55
C ASP A 108 14.60 6.14 -22.56
N GLU A 109 13.69 5.46 -23.26
CA GLU A 109 12.84 6.05 -24.28
C GLU A 109 11.65 6.80 -23.69
N LEU A 110 11.17 7.78 -24.45
CA LEU A 110 9.96 8.52 -24.12
C LEU A 110 8.74 7.62 -24.26
N VAL A 111 7.79 7.78 -23.35
CA VAL A 111 6.51 7.09 -23.45
C VAL A 111 5.75 7.63 -24.67
N PRO A 112 5.23 6.77 -25.57
CA PRO A 112 4.52 7.24 -26.75
C PRO A 112 3.37 8.19 -26.42
N GLY A 113 3.35 9.35 -27.08
CA GLY A 113 2.35 10.40 -26.83
C GLY A 113 2.63 11.28 -25.61
N HIS A 114 3.78 11.13 -24.94
CA HIS A 114 4.15 11.92 -23.77
C HIS A 114 5.62 12.39 -23.80
N ASN A 115 5.91 13.45 -23.04
CA ASN A 115 7.25 14.06 -22.96
C ASN A 115 8.10 13.54 -21.80
N PHE A 116 7.73 12.42 -21.18
CA PHE A 116 8.42 11.85 -20.04
C PHE A 116 8.91 10.43 -20.35
N SER A 117 10.03 10.04 -19.75
CA SER A 117 10.65 8.73 -19.96
C SER A 117 10.06 7.67 -19.04
N CYS A 118 10.19 6.40 -19.41
CA CYS A 118 9.77 5.29 -18.55
C CYS A 118 10.44 5.34 -17.17
N LYS A 119 11.73 5.70 -17.10
CA LYS A 119 12.46 5.90 -15.84
C LYS A 119 11.89 7.00 -14.96
N SER A 120 11.32 8.06 -15.54
CA SER A 120 10.77 9.18 -14.78
C SER A 120 9.49 8.81 -14.04
N LEU A 121 8.78 7.78 -14.50
CA LEU A 121 7.61 7.22 -13.83
C LEU A 121 7.96 6.46 -12.54
N LEU A 122 9.21 6.05 -12.38
CA LEU A 122 9.70 5.42 -11.15
C LEU A 122 9.93 6.47 -10.07
N THR A 123 8.90 6.68 -9.25
CA THR A 123 8.90 7.61 -8.12
C THR A 123 9.92 7.22 -7.04
N ALA A 124 10.22 8.16 -6.15
CA ALA A 124 11.12 7.91 -5.01
C ALA A 124 10.63 6.76 -4.13
N ASP A 125 9.31 6.65 -3.92
CA ASP A 125 8.70 5.59 -3.12
C ASP A 125 8.95 4.22 -3.73
N ILE A 126 8.72 4.08 -5.04
CA ILE A 126 8.96 2.81 -5.77
C ILE A 126 10.44 2.42 -5.64
N LYS A 127 11.35 3.37 -5.83
CA LYS A 127 12.81 3.15 -5.71
C LYS A 127 13.22 2.76 -4.29
N SER A 128 12.61 3.37 -3.27
CA SER A 128 12.88 3.04 -1.88
C SER A 128 12.44 1.61 -1.56
N VAL A 129 11.23 1.24 -1.98
CA VAL A 129 10.67 -0.11 -1.75
C VAL A 129 11.46 -1.18 -2.49
N TYR A 130 11.89 -0.91 -3.73
CA TYR A 130 12.81 -1.79 -4.46
C TYR A 130 14.07 -2.10 -3.62
N LYS A 131 14.74 -1.07 -3.11
CA LYS A 131 15.96 -1.22 -2.30
C LYS A 131 15.71 -1.98 -0.99
N GLU A 132 14.58 -1.74 -0.34
CA GLU A 132 14.22 -2.46 0.89
C GLU A 132 13.99 -3.96 0.61
N MET A 133 13.25 -4.29 -0.44
CA MET A 133 12.99 -5.69 -0.83
C MET A 133 14.27 -6.40 -1.29
N GLU A 134 15.13 -5.72 -2.07
CA GLU A 134 16.43 -6.23 -2.49
C GLU A 134 17.35 -6.51 -1.29
N LYS A 135 17.37 -5.64 -0.29
CA LYS A 135 18.11 -5.88 0.96
C LYS A 135 17.61 -7.12 1.69
N ILE A 136 16.30 -7.36 1.71
CA ILE A 136 15.70 -8.57 2.29
C ILE A 136 16.17 -9.81 1.52
N GLU A 137 16.16 -9.77 0.19
CA GLU A 137 16.66 -10.85 -0.68
C GLU A 137 18.11 -11.20 -0.37
N LEU A 138 19.00 -10.20 -0.40
CA LEU A 138 20.43 -10.38 -0.10
C LEU A 138 20.65 -10.96 1.31
N SER A 139 19.88 -10.50 2.30
CA SER A 139 19.99 -11.00 3.67
C SER A 139 19.57 -12.46 3.83
N LYS A 140 18.68 -12.96 2.97
CA LYS A 140 18.25 -14.38 2.96
C LYS A 140 19.31 -15.25 2.31
N VAL A 141 19.84 -14.85 1.16
CA VAL A 141 20.89 -15.59 0.44
C VAL A 141 22.11 -15.80 1.33
N SER A 142 22.55 -14.78 2.07
CA SER A 142 23.70 -14.87 2.98
C SER A 142 23.50 -15.83 4.15
N LYS A 143 22.25 -16.16 4.52
CA LYS A 143 21.95 -17.10 5.63
C LYS A 143 21.92 -18.56 5.18
N THR A 144 21.72 -18.83 3.89
CA THR A 144 21.66 -20.19 3.31
C THR A 144 23.04 -20.78 2.98
N ASN A 145 24.12 -19.99 3.07
CA ASN A 145 25.49 -20.42 2.76
C ASN A 145 26.28 -20.91 4.00
N TYR A 146 25.60 -21.33 5.06
CA TYR A 146 26.19 -21.91 6.26
C TYR A 146 25.59 -23.29 6.56
#